data_AF-A0A4Q9AZJ1-F1
#
_entry.id   AF-A0A4Q9AZJ1-F1
#
_cell.length_a   1.000
_cell.length_b   1.000
_cell.length_c   1.000
_cell.angle_alpha   90.00
_cell.angle_beta   90.00
_cell.angle_gamma   90.00
#
_symmetry.space_group_name_H-M   'P 1'
#
loop_
_entity.id
_entity.type
_entity.pdbx_description
1 polymer ?
#
loop_
_entity_poly.entity_id
_entity_poly.type
_entity_poly.pdbx_seq_one_letter_code
_entity_poly.pdbx_strand_id
1 'polypeptide(L)'
;MSALYRRVRPLTFAEVVGQEHVKEPLARAIREGRLAQAYLFSGPRGVGKTTTARLLAMAVGCQGEEAPCGVCPHCRAVQRGAHPDVVEIDAASNNSVEDVRELRERIQLAPLAAPRRVFILDEAHMLSKSAFNALLKTLEEPPPHVLFVFATTEPERMPPTVLSRTQHYRFRRLTEKEIAGKLRRILEGLGREAEEEALRLLARLADGAMRDAESLLDRLLLLEGPLTREKAEGALGLPPQEALWGLAESLLGGRLGEALEGARRLHGEGFAPRSLVGGLMEVLREALYAAYGLPGRALPAPPEALLHALTSLDEALERLARRSDLLALEAALLEASARAQPPAGTPGLTHPGPPPGGLEAPLPPLGDPREPAPPRAPQNPLGESPPRHPDPEAQAVPPPETDLPARFRSFLEGLRPTLRAFVREARPQVEGGVLMLRFPEDKAFHHKKAAEQKAALMPLAQAHFGVAEIAFVLEKKSPDPSPPASRPVPPEAPLPPPPPWGMAASPAEEEDPQGGVADPGQRLGEIARRLGARLLWVRRPRATEPEEPVSEDEIGGSGI
;
A
#
# COMPACT_ATOMS: atom_id res chain seq x y z
N MET A 1 9.85 12.10 29.01
CA MET A 1 11.02 11.93 28.12
C MET A 1 10.55 12.10 26.68
N SER A 2 11.28 12.83 25.83
CA SER A 2 10.93 12.95 24.40
C SER A 2 11.21 11.63 23.68
N ALA A 3 10.33 11.21 22.77
CA ALA A 3 10.50 10.03 21.92
C ALA A 3 11.85 10.04 21.18
N LEU A 4 12.46 8.86 21.00
CA LEU A 4 13.81 8.70 20.42
C LEU A 4 13.93 9.39 19.06
N TYR A 5 12.97 9.20 18.16
CA TYR A 5 12.98 9.76 16.80
C TYR A 5 13.05 11.30 16.75
N ARG A 6 12.72 11.99 17.86
CA ARG A 6 12.90 13.44 17.98
C ARG A 6 14.30 13.80 18.46
N ARG A 7 14.88 12.98 19.35
CA ARG A 7 16.21 13.18 19.94
C ARG A 7 17.33 12.88 18.94
N VAL A 8 17.18 11.84 18.13
CA VAL A 8 18.19 11.40 17.13
C VAL A 8 17.91 11.95 15.73
N ARG A 9 17.10 13.01 15.64
CA ARG A 9 16.81 13.65 14.37
C ARG A 9 18.10 14.29 13.82
N PRO A 10 18.45 14.02 12.55
CA PRO A 10 19.62 14.62 11.90
C PRO A 10 19.69 16.14 12.06
N LEU A 11 20.88 16.65 12.38
CA LEU A 11 21.21 18.08 12.49
C LEU A 11 21.94 18.62 11.26
N THR A 12 22.54 17.72 10.49
CA THR A 12 23.30 18.02 9.27
C THR A 12 22.80 17.15 8.11
N PHE A 13 23.10 17.55 6.87
CA PHE A 13 22.80 16.72 5.69
C PHE A 13 23.59 15.40 5.70
N ALA A 14 24.78 15.38 6.29
CA ALA A 14 25.62 14.19 6.40
C ALA A 14 25.01 13.10 7.30
N GLU A 15 24.28 13.49 8.34
CA GLU A 15 23.55 12.58 9.23
C GLU A 15 22.29 11.98 8.61
N VAL A 16 21.80 12.54 7.50
CA VAL A 16 20.68 11.96 6.76
C VAL A 16 21.14 10.67 6.08
N VAL A 17 20.54 9.56 6.52
CA VAL A 17 20.87 8.23 6.03
C VAL A 17 20.26 8.02 4.64
N GLY A 18 21.10 7.57 3.71
CA GLY A 18 20.73 7.41 2.31
C GLY A 18 20.40 8.75 1.64
N GLN A 19 19.53 8.68 0.61
CA GLN A 19 19.01 9.83 -0.13
C GLN A 19 20.11 10.74 -0.72
N GLU A 20 21.22 10.16 -1.15
CA GLU A 20 22.37 10.86 -1.76
C GLU A 20 21.93 11.78 -2.89
N HIS A 21 21.04 11.29 -3.74
CA HIS A 21 20.45 12.03 -4.87
C HIS A 21 19.59 13.24 -4.45
N VAL A 22 19.24 13.38 -3.17
CA VAL A 22 18.53 14.55 -2.62
C VAL A 22 19.48 15.44 -1.83
N LYS A 23 20.28 14.86 -0.92
CA LYS A 23 21.12 15.65 0.00
C LYS A 23 22.27 16.34 -0.72
N GLU A 24 22.90 15.70 -1.71
CA GLU A 24 24.06 16.28 -2.40
C GLU A 24 23.68 17.49 -3.26
N PRO A 25 22.62 17.45 -4.10
CA PRO A 25 22.19 18.64 -4.84
C PRO A 25 21.73 19.78 -3.93
N LEU A 26 21.03 19.47 -2.83
CA LEU A 26 20.61 20.51 -1.86
C LEU A 26 21.83 21.16 -1.18
N ALA A 27 22.77 20.36 -0.66
CA ALA A 27 23.98 20.88 -0.05
C ALA A 27 24.81 21.73 -1.02
N ARG A 28 24.89 21.32 -2.29
CA ARG A 28 25.52 22.10 -3.35
C ARG A 28 24.79 23.42 -3.60
N ALA A 29 23.47 23.40 -3.75
CA ALA A 29 22.67 24.61 -3.99
C ALA A 29 22.79 25.63 -2.84
N ILE A 30 22.89 25.16 -1.60
CA ILE A 30 23.13 26.01 -0.42
C ILE A 30 24.50 26.68 -0.52
N ARG A 31 25.57 25.89 -0.74
CA ARG A 31 26.94 26.40 -0.83
C ARG A 31 27.14 27.40 -1.97
N GLU A 32 26.42 27.19 -3.07
CA GLU A 32 26.51 28.05 -4.25
C GLU A 32 25.54 29.24 -4.20
N GLY A 33 24.72 29.38 -3.16
CA GLY A 33 23.71 30.44 -3.04
C GLY A 33 22.59 30.36 -4.10
N ARG A 34 22.41 29.20 -4.73
CA ARG A 34 21.48 28.97 -5.86
C ARG A 34 20.21 28.22 -5.42
N LEU A 35 19.68 28.59 -4.25
CA LEU A 35 18.43 28.02 -3.74
C LEU A 35 17.23 28.48 -4.58
N ALA A 36 16.43 27.53 -5.04
CA ALA A 36 15.14 27.79 -5.65
C ALA A 36 14.18 28.42 -4.65
N GLN A 37 13.10 29.01 -5.16
CA GLN A 37 12.06 29.61 -4.33
C GLN A 37 11.08 28.58 -3.77
N ALA A 38 10.94 27.42 -4.43
CA ALA A 38 10.04 26.36 -3.99
C ALA A 38 10.60 24.96 -4.26
N TYR A 39 10.44 24.08 -3.27
CA TYR A 39 10.87 22.68 -3.29
C TYR A 39 9.68 21.76 -3.03
N LEU A 40 9.64 20.62 -3.72
CA LEU A 40 8.70 19.54 -3.44
C LEU A 40 9.47 18.28 -3.06
N PHE A 41 9.24 17.79 -1.85
CA PHE A 41 9.79 16.55 -1.33
C PHE A 41 8.68 15.50 -1.33
N SER A 42 8.78 14.50 -2.21
CA SER A 42 7.80 13.42 -2.28
C SER A 42 8.39 12.07 -1.92
N GLY A 43 7.57 11.14 -1.43
CA GLY A 43 7.98 9.76 -1.18
C GLY A 43 7.30 9.15 0.04
N PRO A 44 7.58 7.88 0.36
CA PRO A 44 6.92 7.17 1.45
C PRO A 44 7.03 7.88 2.80
N ARG A 45 6.15 7.55 3.75
CA ARG A 45 6.24 8.11 5.11
C ARG A 45 7.54 7.66 5.79
N GLY A 46 8.05 8.47 6.71
CA GLY A 46 9.19 8.10 7.55
C GLY A 46 10.57 8.04 6.89
N VAL A 47 10.70 8.36 5.60
CA VAL A 47 11.99 8.34 4.85
C VAL A 47 12.85 9.61 5.01
N GLY A 48 12.37 10.62 5.75
CA GLY A 48 13.15 11.82 6.07
C GLY A 48 12.71 13.13 5.40
N LYS A 49 11.57 13.18 4.69
CA LYS A 49 11.09 14.39 3.98
C LYS A 49 11.07 15.66 4.87
N THR A 50 10.29 15.63 5.96
CA THR A 50 10.15 16.77 6.89
C THR A 50 11.46 17.09 7.61
N THR A 51 12.28 16.06 7.88
CA THR A 51 13.63 16.25 8.44
C THR A 51 14.50 17.06 7.48
N THR A 52 14.57 16.67 6.20
CA THR A 52 15.34 17.40 5.19
C THR A 52 14.79 18.81 4.95
N ALA A 53 13.46 19.00 5.02
CA ALA A 53 12.85 20.32 4.96
C ALA A 53 13.32 21.24 6.09
N ARG A 54 13.38 20.72 7.32
CA ARG A 54 13.93 21.47 8.46
C ARG A 54 15.43 21.74 8.31
N LEU A 55 16.22 20.78 7.79
CA LEU A 55 17.64 21.00 7.51
C LEU A 55 17.86 22.12 6.49
N LEU A 56 17.04 22.17 5.44
CA LEU A 56 17.06 23.27 4.48
C LEU A 56 16.72 24.61 5.15
N ALA A 57 15.69 24.65 5.99
CA ALA A 57 15.32 25.85 6.74
C ALA A 57 16.42 26.30 7.74
N MET A 58 17.11 25.35 8.37
CA MET A 58 18.28 25.61 9.20
C MET A 58 19.43 26.18 8.38
N ALA A 59 19.68 25.64 7.19
CA ALA A 59 20.80 26.05 6.33
C ALA A 59 20.64 27.49 5.82
N VAL A 60 19.42 27.88 5.47
CA VAL A 60 19.10 29.21 4.90
C VAL A 60 19.52 30.37 5.82
N GLY A 61 19.39 30.22 7.14
CA GLY A 61 19.78 31.24 8.13
C GLY A 61 20.98 30.84 8.98
N CYS A 62 21.71 29.81 8.58
CA CYS A 62 22.85 29.31 9.37
C CYS A 62 23.99 30.33 9.39
N GLN A 63 24.59 30.52 10.56
CA GLN A 63 25.74 31.41 10.79
C GLN A 63 27.08 30.66 10.88
N GLY A 64 27.07 29.33 10.85
CA GLY A 64 28.28 28.50 10.85
C GLY A 64 28.85 28.34 9.45
N GLU A 65 30.13 27.97 9.36
CA GLU A 65 30.85 27.75 8.09
C GLU A 65 30.22 26.64 7.25
N GLU A 66 29.85 25.53 7.88
CA GLU A 66 29.11 24.43 7.24
C GLU A 66 27.62 24.53 7.57
N ALA A 67 26.82 24.93 6.58
CA ALA A 67 25.37 25.08 6.73
C ALA A 67 24.60 23.78 6.39
N PRO A 68 23.71 23.27 7.26
CA PRO A 68 23.41 23.74 8.61
C PRO A 68 24.41 23.19 9.65
N CYS A 69 24.85 24.04 10.58
CA CYS A 69 25.82 23.65 11.62
C CYS A 69 25.18 22.97 12.84
N GLY A 70 23.85 23.01 12.97
CA GLY A 70 23.11 22.42 14.09
C GLY A 70 23.24 23.14 15.44
N VAL A 71 24.24 24.00 15.64
CA VAL A 71 24.58 24.55 16.97
C VAL A 71 24.34 26.05 17.14
N CYS A 72 24.22 26.83 16.06
CA CYS A 72 23.99 28.27 16.15
C CYS A 72 22.57 28.60 16.65
N PRO A 73 22.30 29.84 17.13
CA PRO A 73 20.99 30.24 17.63
C PRO A 73 19.85 30.00 16.63
N HIS A 74 20.07 30.32 15.35
CA HIS A 74 19.13 30.04 14.26
C HIS A 74 18.80 28.54 14.17
N CYS A 75 19.83 27.71 14.03
CA CYS A 75 19.68 26.26 13.92
C CYS A 75 18.92 25.65 15.12
N ARG A 76 19.28 26.06 16.34
CA ARG A 76 18.61 25.59 17.57
C ARG A 76 17.15 26.01 17.65
N ALA A 77 16.83 27.24 17.23
CA ALA A 77 15.46 27.74 17.22
C ALA A 77 14.58 26.99 16.20
N VAL A 78 15.10 26.72 15.00
CA VAL A 78 14.41 25.92 13.98
C VAL A 78 14.24 24.47 14.45
N GLN A 79 15.26 23.88 15.07
CA GLN A 79 15.19 22.51 15.60
C GLN A 79 14.05 22.36 16.63
N ARG A 80 13.90 23.36 17.52
CA ARG A 80 12.83 23.40 18.53
C ARG A 80 11.45 23.75 17.96
N GLY A 81 11.36 24.14 16.68
CA GLY A 81 10.11 24.59 16.06
C GLY A 81 9.62 25.93 16.60
N ALA A 82 10.52 26.77 17.10
CA ALA A 82 10.20 28.04 17.75
C ALA A 82 10.72 29.26 16.97
N HIS A 83 11.20 29.06 15.74
CA HIS A 83 11.76 30.13 14.92
C HIS A 83 10.64 30.94 14.24
N PRO A 84 10.57 32.27 14.40
CA PRO A 84 9.45 33.09 13.87
C PRO A 84 9.38 33.08 12.33
N ASP A 85 10.53 32.98 11.67
CA ASP A 85 10.64 32.94 10.21
C ASP A 85 10.56 31.52 9.62
N VAL A 86 10.36 30.48 10.44
CA VAL A 86 10.15 29.12 9.93
C VAL A 86 8.77 28.64 10.38
N VAL A 87 7.86 28.57 9.41
CA VAL A 87 6.46 28.21 9.64
C VAL A 87 6.25 26.80 9.12
N GLU A 88 6.02 25.85 10.02
CA GLU A 88 5.68 24.46 9.68
C GLU A 88 4.19 24.24 9.86
N ILE A 89 3.51 23.86 8.79
CA ILE A 89 2.06 23.65 8.74
C ILE A 89 1.83 22.21 8.30
N ASP A 90 1.10 21.47 9.12
CA ASP A 90 0.53 20.19 8.72
C ASP A 90 -0.78 20.44 7.97
N ALA A 91 -0.78 20.20 6.66
CA ALA A 91 -1.93 20.43 5.80
C ALA A 91 -3.08 19.44 6.06
N ALA A 92 -2.84 18.32 6.73
CA ALA A 92 -3.94 17.44 7.14
C ALA A 92 -4.83 18.12 8.20
N SER A 93 -4.21 18.95 9.05
CA SER A 93 -4.86 19.64 10.17
C SER A 93 -5.27 21.08 9.85
N ASN A 94 -4.62 21.71 8.85
CA ASN A 94 -4.80 23.12 8.49
C ASN A 94 -5.15 23.26 6.99
N ASN A 95 -6.30 22.74 6.58
CA ASN A 95 -6.75 22.75 5.17
C ASN A 95 -7.93 23.70 4.89
N SER A 96 -8.33 24.50 5.88
CA SER A 96 -9.46 25.42 5.74
C SER A 96 -9.11 26.58 4.79
N VAL A 97 -10.13 27.21 4.22
CA VAL A 97 -9.92 28.41 3.37
C VAL A 97 -9.34 29.56 4.18
N GLU A 98 -9.68 29.63 5.47
CA GLU A 98 -9.20 30.68 6.38
C GLU A 98 -7.72 30.49 6.71
N ASP A 99 -7.28 29.26 6.99
CA ASP A 99 -5.87 28.93 7.29
C ASP A 99 -4.95 29.38 6.13
N VAL A 100 -5.45 29.27 4.90
CA VAL A 100 -4.70 29.65 3.70
C VAL A 100 -4.70 31.16 3.49
N ARG A 101 -5.79 31.85 3.84
CA ARG A 101 -5.82 33.32 3.82
C ARG A 101 -4.81 33.87 4.82
N GLU A 102 -4.81 33.34 6.04
CA GLU A 102 -3.84 33.70 7.06
C GLU A 102 -2.41 33.39 6.62
N LEU A 103 -2.18 32.23 5.99
CA LEU A 103 -0.89 31.89 5.40
C LEU A 103 -0.46 32.92 4.33
N ARG A 104 -1.36 33.37 3.46
CA ARG A 104 -1.07 34.37 2.43
C ARG A 104 -0.70 35.72 3.01
N GLU A 105 -1.37 36.14 4.07
CA GLU A 105 -1.02 37.37 4.78
C GLU A 105 0.38 37.26 5.39
N ARG A 106 0.69 36.13 6.03
CA ARG A 106 2.03 35.87 6.61
C ARG A 106 3.14 35.83 5.55
N ILE A 107 2.85 35.35 4.34
CA ILE A 107 3.80 35.30 3.22
C ILE A 107 4.27 36.70 2.79
N GLN A 108 3.41 37.72 2.88
CA GLN A 108 3.76 39.09 2.45
C GLN A 108 4.64 39.83 3.47
N LEU A 109 4.73 39.33 4.70
CA LEU A 109 5.52 39.96 5.75
C LEU A 109 7.00 39.60 5.59
N ALA A 110 7.85 40.63 5.68
CA ALA A 110 9.30 40.47 5.67
C ALA A 110 9.79 39.58 6.84
N PRO A 111 10.91 38.86 6.68
CA PRO A 111 11.50 38.07 7.76
C PRO A 111 11.95 38.96 8.92
N LEU A 112 11.87 38.45 10.15
CA LEU A 112 12.29 39.16 11.36
C LEU A 112 13.80 39.03 11.62
N ALA A 113 14.36 37.83 11.46
CA ALA A 113 15.73 37.52 11.87
C ALA A 113 16.51 36.73 10.81
N ALA A 114 15.86 35.84 10.06
CA ALA A 114 16.49 35.04 9.01
C ALA A 114 16.52 35.78 7.66
N PRO A 115 17.46 35.47 6.75
CA PRO A 115 17.52 36.09 5.42
C PRO A 115 16.34 35.72 4.53
N ARG A 116 15.69 34.57 4.76
CA ARG A 116 14.42 34.19 4.13
C ARG A 116 13.47 33.61 5.16
N ARG A 117 12.18 33.83 4.95
CA ARG A 117 11.07 33.17 5.64
C ARG A 117 10.75 31.85 4.94
N VAL A 118 10.78 30.76 5.69
CA VAL A 118 10.61 29.40 5.17
C VAL A 118 9.26 28.84 5.58
N PHE A 119 8.47 28.41 4.61
CA PHE A 119 7.19 27.74 4.83
C PHE A 119 7.32 26.26 4.48
N ILE A 120 7.19 25.40 5.50
CA ILE A 120 7.18 23.94 5.35
C ILE A 120 5.72 23.48 5.42
N LEU A 121 5.22 22.92 4.33
CA LEU A 121 3.86 22.39 4.20
C LEU A 121 3.94 20.87 4.18
N ASP A 122 3.74 20.23 5.33
CA ASP A 122 3.73 18.76 5.45
C ASP A 122 2.37 18.19 5.04
N GLU A 123 2.40 16.98 4.48
CA GLU A 123 1.25 16.34 3.81
C GLU A 123 0.48 17.27 2.87
N ALA A 124 1.22 18.05 2.05
CA ALA A 124 0.68 19.11 1.20
C ALA A 124 -0.45 18.64 0.25
N HIS A 125 -0.50 17.36 -0.11
CA HIS A 125 -1.59 16.78 -0.91
C HIS A 125 -2.97 16.81 -0.23
N MET A 126 -3.01 17.10 1.07
CA MET A 126 -4.23 17.27 1.86
C MET A 126 -4.81 18.69 1.79
N LEU A 127 -4.07 19.65 1.21
CA LEU A 127 -4.59 20.99 0.95
C LEU A 127 -5.78 20.94 -0.02
N SER A 128 -6.76 21.81 0.24
CA SER A 128 -7.90 21.97 -0.66
C SER A 128 -7.47 22.58 -2.01
N LYS A 129 -8.24 22.35 -3.08
CA LYS A 129 -7.96 22.96 -4.39
C LYS A 129 -7.95 24.50 -4.33
N SER A 130 -8.87 25.08 -3.55
CA SER A 130 -8.90 26.51 -3.26
C SER A 130 -7.62 26.98 -2.58
N ALA A 131 -7.06 26.19 -1.66
CA ALA A 131 -5.82 26.50 -0.98
C ALA A 131 -4.65 26.62 -1.97
N PHE A 132 -4.50 25.62 -2.84
CA PHE A 132 -3.46 25.63 -3.87
C PHE A 132 -3.60 26.81 -4.82
N ASN A 133 -4.81 27.05 -5.32
CA ASN A 133 -5.07 28.19 -6.22
C ASN A 133 -4.72 29.53 -5.58
N ALA A 134 -4.95 29.66 -4.28
CA ALA A 134 -4.60 30.86 -3.54
C ALA A 134 -3.07 31.05 -3.40
N LEU A 135 -2.31 29.95 -3.39
CA LEU A 135 -0.84 29.97 -3.39
C LEU A 135 -0.22 30.12 -4.79
N LEU A 136 -0.95 29.82 -5.88
CA LEU A 136 -0.39 29.83 -7.24
C LEU A 136 0.21 31.18 -7.62
N LYS A 137 -0.48 32.29 -7.36
CA LYS A 137 0.04 33.64 -7.66
C LYS A 137 1.36 33.89 -6.92
N THR A 138 1.45 33.44 -5.68
CA THR A 138 2.68 33.53 -4.89
C THR A 138 3.76 32.57 -5.40
N LEU A 139 3.43 31.38 -5.91
CA LEU A 139 4.42 30.47 -6.47
C LEU A 139 4.94 30.91 -7.84
N GLU A 140 4.15 31.68 -8.60
CA GLU A 140 4.56 32.29 -9.87
C GLU A 140 5.55 33.44 -9.65
N GLU A 141 5.24 34.32 -8.71
CA GLU A 141 6.05 35.50 -8.39
C GLU A 141 6.26 35.59 -6.87
N PRO A 142 7.00 34.67 -6.24
CA PRO A 142 7.19 34.70 -4.79
C PRO A 142 8.08 35.88 -4.42
N PRO A 143 7.80 36.54 -3.28
CA PRO A 143 8.71 37.53 -2.74
C PRO A 143 10.12 36.93 -2.58
N PRO A 144 11.19 37.69 -2.86
CA PRO A 144 12.57 37.16 -2.87
C PRO A 144 13.03 36.63 -1.51
N HIS A 145 12.33 37.01 -0.44
CA HIS A 145 12.58 36.59 0.93
C HIS A 145 11.77 35.36 1.34
N VAL A 146 11.03 34.71 0.45
CA VAL A 146 10.19 33.54 0.77
C VAL A 146 10.78 32.27 0.17
N LEU A 147 10.74 31.19 0.94
CA LEU A 147 11.08 29.85 0.51
C LEU A 147 9.96 28.86 0.86
N PHE A 148 9.44 28.14 -0.12
CA PHE A 148 8.46 27.06 0.10
C PHE A 148 9.11 25.69 0.08
N VAL A 149 8.69 24.82 1.00
CA VAL A 149 9.02 23.41 1.01
C VAL A 149 7.74 22.61 1.21
N PHE A 150 7.27 21.97 0.15
CA PHE A 150 6.13 21.05 0.20
C PHE A 150 6.65 19.64 0.48
N ALA A 151 6.03 18.93 1.42
CA ALA A 151 6.29 17.52 1.65
C ALA A 151 5.01 16.70 1.43
N THR A 152 5.10 15.57 0.74
CA THR A 152 3.92 14.73 0.44
C THR A 152 4.26 13.25 0.30
N THR A 153 3.34 12.36 0.69
CA THR A 153 3.39 10.94 0.34
C THR A 153 2.80 10.62 -1.03
N GLU A 154 1.92 11.47 -1.55
CA GLU A 154 1.11 11.25 -2.76
C GLU A 154 1.36 12.39 -3.76
N PRO A 155 2.49 12.38 -4.51
CA PRO A 155 2.82 13.43 -5.48
C PRO A 155 1.80 13.55 -6.61
N GLU A 156 1.14 12.47 -7.01
CA GLU A 156 0.11 12.43 -8.05
C GLU A 156 -1.16 13.21 -7.70
N ARG A 157 -1.40 13.49 -6.41
CA ARG A 157 -2.51 14.34 -5.95
C ARG A 157 -2.17 15.82 -5.94
N MET A 158 -0.89 16.17 -6.14
CA MET A 158 -0.48 17.56 -6.24
C MET A 158 -0.95 18.15 -7.58
N PRO A 159 -1.43 19.40 -7.62
CA PRO A 159 -1.78 20.05 -8.87
C PRO A 159 -0.57 20.15 -9.82
N PRO A 160 -0.72 19.85 -11.12
CA PRO A 160 0.36 20.00 -12.10
C PRO A 160 0.97 21.41 -12.14
N THR A 161 0.16 22.43 -11.85
CA THR A 161 0.57 23.84 -11.77
C THR A 161 1.55 24.11 -10.63
N VAL A 162 1.46 23.38 -9.53
CA VAL A 162 2.43 23.45 -8.42
C VAL A 162 3.68 22.67 -8.81
N LEU A 163 3.52 21.43 -9.32
CA LEU A 163 4.64 20.59 -9.74
C LEU A 163 5.60 21.32 -10.69
N SER A 164 5.05 22.03 -11.69
CA SER A 164 5.85 22.76 -12.69
C SER A 164 6.63 23.95 -12.13
N ARG A 165 6.32 24.42 -10.92
CA ARG A 165 6.94 25.59 -10.27
C ARG A 165 7.83 25.21 -9.09
N THR A 166 8.01 23.91 -8.83
CA THR A 166 8.84 23.41 -7.72
C THR A 166 10.00 22.57 -8.23
N GLN A 167 11.14 22.67 -7.56
CA GLN A 167 12.18 21.65 -7.71
C GLN A 167 11.75 20.38 -6.98
N HIS A 168 11.49 19.32 -7.74
CA HIS A 168 10.94 18.08 -7.22
C HIS A 168 12.05 17.06 -6.89
N TYR A 169 12.15 16.70 -5.61
CA TYR A 169 13.01 15.63 -5.10
C TYR A 169 12.17 14.45 -4.60
N ARG A 170 12.41 13.28 -5.20
CA ARG A 170 11.75 12.03 -4.81
C ARG A 170 12.62 11.24 -3.85
N PHE A 171 12.12 11.01 -2.65
CA PHE A 171 12.73 10.16 -1.63
C PHE A 171 12.38 8.69 -1.88
N ARG A 172 13.38 7.81 -1.76
CA ARG A 172 13.20 6.36 -1.87
C ARG A 172 12.97 5.72 -0.50
N ARG A 173 12.48 4.48 -0.47
CA ARG A 173 12.59 3.65 0.75
C ARG A 173 14.08 3.42 1.06
N LEU A 174 14.40 3.40 2.35
CA LEU A 174 15.73 3.05 2.80
C LEU A 174 15.91 1.53 2.71
N THR A 175 17.13 1.11 2.41
CA THR A 175 17.51 -0.30 2.45
C THR A 175 17.62 -0.78 3.89
N GLU A 176 17.49 -2.10 4.10
CA GLU A 176 17.66 -2.68 5.44
C GLU A 176 19.03 -2.37 6.04
N LYS A 177 20.09 -2.41 5.20
CA LYS A 177 21.47 -2.09 5.59
C LYS A 177 21.61 -0.63 6.07
N GLU A 178 20.94 0.31 5.40
CA GLU A 178 20.93 1.72 5.79
C GLU A 178 20.25 1.93 7.14
N ILE A 179 19.09 1.30 7.34
CA ILE A 179 18.35 1.37 8.61
C ILE A 179 19.16 0.73 9.75
N ALA A 180 19.59 -0.52 9.58
CA ALA A 180 20.36 -1.26 10.58
C ALA A 180 21.65 -0.49 10.95
N GLY A 181 22.35 0.08 9.96
CA GLY A 181 23.52 0.91 10.20
C GLY A 181 23.24 2.15 11.04
N LYS A 182 22.08 2.80 10.86
CA LYS A 182 21.69 3.93 11.71
C LYS A 182 21.36 3.49 13.13
N LEU A 183 20.57 2.42 13.28
CA LEU A 183 20.20 1.89 14.59
C LEU A 183 21.44 1.49 15.39
N ARG A 184 22.44 0.89 14.73
CA ARG A 184 23.74 0.58 15.33
C ARG A 184 24.43 1.82 15.88
N ARG A 185 24.57 2.89 15.08
CA ARG A 185 25.19 4.15 15.53
C ARG A 185 24.46 4.79 16.70
N ILE A 186 23.12 4.70 16.71
CA ILE A 186 22.31 5.20 17.84
C ILE A 186 22.65 4.40 19.11
N LEU A 187 22.72 3.08 19.03
CA LEU A 187 23.01 2.20 20.16
C LEU A 187 24.46 2.34 20.65
N GLU A 188 25.43 2.45 19.75
CA GLU A 188 26.83 2.76 20.06
C GLU A 188 26.94 4.09 20.84
N GLY A 189 26.24 5.13 20.39
CA GLY A 189 26.19 6.42 21.10
C GLY A 189 25.49 6.36 22.46
N LEU A 190 24.68 5.33 22.72
CA LEU A 190 24.05 5.06 24.01
C LEU A 190 24.86 4.07 24.87
N GLY A 191 25.98 3.54 24.37
CA GLY A 191 26.78 2.52 25.05
C GLY A 191 26.08 1.17 25.18
N ARG A 192 25.20 0.82 24.23
CA ARG A 192 24.40 -0.40 24.27
C ARG A 192 24.79 -1.36 23.14
N GLU A 193 25.11 -2.59 23.50
CA GLU A 193 25.41 -3.65 22.54
C GLU A 193 24.14 -4.19 21.87
N ALA A 194 24.27 -4.65 20.63
CA ALA A 194 23.19 -5.29 19.88
C ALA A 194 23.71 -6.31 18.86
N GLU A 195 22.95 -7.38 18.70
CA GLU A 195 23.16 -8.38 17.66
C GLU A 195 22.75 -7.84 16.28
N GLU A 196 23.47 -8.26 15.25
CA GLU A 196 23.22 -7.82 13.88
C GLU A 196 21.83 -8.27 13.39
N GLU A 197 21.42 -9.48 13.77
CA GLU A 197 20.13 -10.07 13.46
C GLU A 197 18.97 -9.28 14.07
N ALA A 198 19.15 -8.71 15.27
CA ALA A 198 18.16 -7.85 15.91
C ALA A 198 17.97 -6.54 15.13
N LEU A 199 19.09 -5.94 14.68
CA LEU A 199 19.04 -4.71 13.88
C LEU A 199 18.41 -4.95 12.51
N ARG A 200 18.72 -6.08 11.85
CA ARG A 200 18.09 -6.48 10.59
C ARG A 200 16.61 -6.78 10.75
N LEU A 201 16.20 -7.41 11.85
CA LEU A 201 14.79 -7.61 12.18
C LEU A 201 14.04 -6.27 12.25
N LEU A 202 14.57 -5.31 13.02
CA LEU A 202 13.98 -3.96 13.11
C LEU A 202 13.94 -3.25 11.76
N ALA A 203 14.99 -3.37 10.96
CA ALA A 203 15.07 -2.78 9.64
C ALA A 203 14.01 -3.34 8.68
N ARG A 204 13.80 -4.66 8.70
CA ARG A 204 12.73 -5.35 7.94
C ARG A 204 11.34 -4.89 8.36
N LEU A 205 11.07 -4.89 9.67
CA LEU A 205 9.77 -4.46 10.21
C LEU A 205 9.46 -2.99 9.90
N ALA A 206 10.49 -2.16 9.78
CA ALA A 206 10.34 -0.76 9.42
C ALA A 206 10.02 -0.51 7.94
N ASP A 207 10.17 -1.52 7.06
CA ASP A 207 9.83 -1.43 5.63
C ASP A 207 10.43 -0.17 4.96
N GLY A 208 11.70 0.15 5.25
CA GLY A 208 12.35 1.32 4.67
C GLY A 208 11.97 2.68 5.26
N ALA A 209 11.13 2.74 6.31
CA ALA A 209 10.76 3.96 7.04
C ALA A 209 11.61 4.13 8.31
N MET A 210 12.59 5.04 8.29
CA MET A 210 13.50 5.27 9.42
C MET A 210 12.78 5.64 10.72
N ARG A 211 11.73 6.48 10.63
CA ARG A 211 10.94 6.89 11.80
C ARG A 211 10.29 5.69 12.50
N ASP A 212 9.84 4.69 11.73
CA ASP A 212 9.20 3.50 12.26
C ASP A 212 10.27 2.61 12.93
N ALA A 213 11.47 2.48 12.33
CA ALA A 213 12.62 1.79 12.92
C ALA A 213 13.06 2.41 14.26
N GLU A 214 13.19 3.73 14.34
CA GLU A 214 13.55 4.44 15.57
C GLU A 214 12.47 4.29 16.64
N SER A 215 11.19 4.26 16.24
CA SER A 215 10.07 4.06 17.17
C SER A 215 10.04 2.64 17.73
N LEU A 216 10.41 1.63 16.92
CA LEU A 216 10.58 0.26 17.40
C LEU A 216 11.78 0.16 18.35
N LEU A 217 12.91 0.77 17.99
CA LEU A 217 14.10 0.80 18.85
C LEU A 217 13.81 1.44 20.21
N ASP A 218 13.07 2.56 20.25
CA ASP A 218 12.71 3.26 21.49
C ASP A 218 11.99 2.33 22.49
N ARG A 219 11.11 1.44 21.99
CA ARG A 219 10.43 0.44 22.83
C ARG A 219 11.40 -0.59 23.39
N LEU A 220 12.38 -1.01 22.60
CA LEU A 220 13.37 -2.02 22.98
C LEU A 220 14.46 -1.48 23.90
N LEU A 221 14.70 -0.17 23.89
CA LEU A 221 15.63 0.48 24.82
C LEU A 221 15.18 0.36 26.30
N LEU A 222 13.91 0.02 26.56
CA LEU A 222 13.40 -0.25 27.91
C LEU A 222 13.87 -1.59 28.50
N LEU A 223 14.33 -2.51 27.65
CA LEU A 223 14.84 -3.81 28.10
C LEU A 223 16.22 -3.65 28.73
N GLU A 224 16.64 -4.59 29.56
CA GLU A 224 17.99 -4.61 30.14
C GLU A 224 18.99 -5.42 29.28
N GLY A 225 20.26 -5.03 29.36
CA GLY A 225 21.38 -5.73 28.71
C GLY A 225 21.43 -5.58 27.18
N PRO A 226 22.26 -6.41 26.50
CA PRO A 226 22.42 -6.35 25.05
C PRO A 226 21.10 -6.63 24.34
N LEU A 227 20.89 -5.95 23.21
CA LEU A 227 19.72 -6.14 22.36
C LEU A 227 19.95 -7.35 21.44
N THR A 228 19.40 -8.49 21.84
CA THR A 228 19.43 -9.72 21.05
C THR A 228 18.17 -9.85 20.21
N ARG A 229 18.23 -10.71 19.18
CA ARG A 229 17.09 -11.01 18.34
C ARG A 229 15.92 -11.55 19.15
N GLU A 230 16.18 -12.52 20.01
CA GLU A 230 15.19 -13.17 20.88
C GLU A 230 14.46 -12.14 21.76
N LYS A 231 15.22 -11.21 22.37
CA LYS A 231 14.63 -10.11 23.17
C LYS A 231 13.76 -9.19 22.32
N ALA A 232 14.19 -8.88 21.09
CA ALA A 232 13.41 -8.06 20.17
C ALA A 232 12.11 -8.77 19.75
N GLU A 233 12.16 -10.06 19.42
CA GLU A 233 11.00 -10.88 19.08
C GLU A 233 10.01 -10.94 20.25
N GLY A 234 10.49 -11.28 21.45
CA GLY A 234 9.67 -11.36 22.66
C GLY A 234 9.00 -10.03 23.02
N ALA A 235 9.75 -8.92 22.98
CA ALA A 235 9.20 -7.60 23.31
C ALA A 235 8.23 -7.06 22.25
N LEU A 236 8.36 -7.48 20.98
CA LEU A 236 7.45 -7.11 19.90
C LEU A 236 6.28 -8.10 19.73
N GLY A 237 6.23 -9.18 20.51
CA GLY A 237 5.22 -10.23 20.38
C GLY A 237 5.30 -10.98 19.05
N LEU A 238 6.49 -11.10 18.49
CA LEU A 238 6.74 -11.81 17.24
C LEU A 238 7.05 -13.27 17.52
N PRO A 239 6.52 -14.20 16.72
CA PRO A 239 6.86 -15.61 16.85
C PRO A 239 8.36 -15.84 16.59
N PRO A 240 9.03 -16.71 17.37
CA PRO A 240 10.45 -17.00 17.20
C PRO A 240 10.76 -17.55 15.81
N GLN A 241 11.84 -17.09 15.18
CA GLN A 241 12.15 -17.50 13.81
C GLN A 241 12.37 -19.02 13.68
N GLU A 242 13.09 -19.64 14.62
CA GLU A 242 13.36 -21.08 14.57
C GLU A 242 12.06 -21.90 14.66
N ALA A 243 11.07 -21.42 15.43
CA ALA A 243 9.77 -22.07 15.50
C ALA A 243 8.99 -21.95 14.18
N LEU A 244 9.09 -20.80 13.49
CA LEU A 244 8.51 -20.62 12.16
C LEU A 244 9.22 -21.47 11.10
N TRP A 245 10.54 -21.63 11.17
CA TRP A 245 11.30 -22.53 10.30
C TRP A 245 10.86 -23.97 10.48
N GLY A 246 10.79 -24.46 11.73
CA GLY A 246 10.29 -25.80 12.01
C GLY A 246 8.85 -26.01 11.51
N LEU A 247 7.99 -25.00 11.66
CA LEU A 247 6.62 -25.03 11.13
C LEU A 247 6.61 -25.14 9.59
N ALA A 248 7.45 -24.36 8.90
CA ALA A 248 7.58 -24.42 7.44
C ALA A 248 8.12 -25.76 6.94
N GLU A 249 9.13 -26.31 7.63
CA GLU A 249 9.74 -27.61 7.32
C GLU A 249 8.74 -28.76 7.47
N SER A 250 7.92 -28.77 8.53
CA SER A 250 6.87 -29.78 8.70
C SER A 250 5.71 -29.59 7.73
N LEU A 251 5.33 -28.35 7.42
CA LEU A 251 4.26 -28.04 6.46
C LEU A 251 4.61 -28.54 5.05
N LEU A 252 5.80 -28.20 4.55
CA LEU A 252 6.23 -28.57 3.20
C LEU A 252 6.73 -30.02 3.12
N GLY A 253 7.21 -30.58 4.23
CA GLY A 253 7.66 -31.96 4.33
C GLY A 253 6.55 -33.00 4.43
N GLY A 254 5.27 -32.61 4.27
CA GLY A 254 4.12 -33.51 4.35
C GLY A 254 3.76 -33.96 5.77
N ARG A 255 4.37 -33.38 6.81
CA ARG A 255 4.13 -33.71 8.22
C ARG A 255 3.09 -32.75 8.82
N LEU A 256 1.90 -32.75 8.23
CA LEU A 256 0.82 -31.82 8.57
C LEU A 256 0.41 -31.89 10.05
N GLY A 257 0.42 -33.07 10.66
CA GLY A 257 0.14 -33.22 12.09
C GLY A 257 1.09 -32.41 12.97
N GLU A 258 2.40 -32.53 12.73
CA GLU A 258 3.43 -31.76 13.44
C GLU A 258 3.29 -30.25 13.21
N ALA A 259 2.94 -29.85 11.98
CA ALA A 259 2.73 -28.45 11.65
C ALA A 259 1.54 -27.85 12.44
N LEU A 260 0.42 -28.57 12.51
CA LEU A 260 -0.77 -28.14 13.27
C LEU A 260 -0.50 -28.10 14.78
N GLU A 261 0.21 -29.10 15.33
CA GLU A 261 0.62 -29.10 16.73
C GLU A 261 1.57 -27.94 17.06
N GLY A 262 2.55 -27.67 16.19
CA GLY A 262 3.46 -26.54 16.32
C GLY A 262 2.72 -25.20 16.30
N ALA A 263 1.77 -25.03 15.38
CA ALA A 263 0.94 -23.83 15.28
C ALA A 263 0.04 -23.65 16.51
N ARG A 264 -0.57 -24.73 17.01
CA ARG A 264 -1.39 -24.70 18.24
C ARG A 264 -0.57 -24.33 19.46
N ARG A 265 0.64 -24.87 19.60
CA ARG A 265 1.57 -24.52 20.68
C ARG A 265 1.90 -23.03 20.65
N LEU A 266 2.32 -22.51 19.50
CA LEU A 266 2.64 -21.08 19.34
C LEU A 266 1.41 -20.19 19.60
N HIS A 267 0.23 -20.60 19.16
CA HIS A 267 -1.00 -19.88 19.49
C HIS A 267 -1.29 -19.88 21.00
N GLY A 268 -1.09 -21.02 21.66
CA GLY A 268 -1.22 -21.16 23.12
C GLY A 268 -0.23 -20.32 23.92
N GLU A 269 0.96 -20.06 23.37
CA GLU A 269 1.96 -19.13 23.90
C GLU A 269 1.56 -17.65 23.72
N GLY A 270 0.46 -17.37 23.03
CA GLY A 270 -0.11 -16.03 22.86
C GLY A 270 0.23 -15.35 21.54
N PHE A 271 0.90 -16.04 20.60
CA PHE A 271 1.16 -15.45 19.28
C PHE A 271 -0.12 -15.35 18.44
N ALA A 272 -0.38 -14.15 17.93
CA ALA A 272 -1.54 -13.90 17.11
C ALA A 272 -1.44 -14.70 15.79
N PRO A 273 -2.53 -15.37 15.33
CA PRO A 273 -2.57 -16.07 14.05
C PRO A 273 -2.01 -15.28 12.85
N ARG A 274 -2.33 -13.98 12.78
CA ARG A 274 -1.81 -13.10 11.72
C ARG A 274 -0.28 -12.97 11.75
N SER A 275 0.31 -12.88 12.94
CA SER A 275 1.76 -12.81 13.11
C SER A 275 2.43 -14.14 12.74
N LEU A 276 1.78 -15.26 13.06
CA LEU A 276 2.27 -16.60 12.70
C LEU A 276 2.26 -16.80 11.18
N VAL A 277 1.16 -16.48 10.51
CA VAL A 277 1.07 -16.58 9.05
C VAL A 277 2.03 -15.61 8.36
N GLY A 278 2.09 -14.36 8.81
CA GLY A 278 3.02 -13.37 8.26
C GLY A 278 4.49 -13.82 8.42
N GLY A 279 4.86 -14.31 9.60
CA GLY A 279 6.20 -14.85 9.85
C GLY A 279 6.51 -16.10 9.02
N LEU A 280 5.53 -16.98 8.82
CA LEU A 280 5.68 -18.16 7.97
C LEU A 280 5.89 -17.76 6.50
N MET A 281 5.16 -16.77 6.00
CA MET A 281 5.38 -16.23 4.64
C MET A 281 6.79 -15.64 4.47
N GLU A 282 7.33 -15.00 5.50
CA GLU A 282 8.72 -14.49 5.47
C GLU A 282 9.74 -15.64 5.34
N VAL A 283 9.55 -16.72 6.10
CA VAL A 283 10.39 -17.94 5.99
C VAL A 283 10.29 -18.56 4.59
N LEU A 284 9.07 -18.72 4.06
CA LEU A 284 8.87 -19.30 2.72
C LEU A 284 9.46 -18.42 1.62
N ARG A 285 9.39 -17.09 1.76
CA ARG A 285 10.01 -16.14 0.82
C ARG A 285 11.54 -16.27 0.85
N GLU A 286 12.13 -16.39 2.04
CA GLU A 286 13.57 -16.60 2.20
C GLU A 286 14.01 -17.93 1.55
N ALA A 287 13.24 -19.00 1.74
CA ALA A 287 13.47 -20.29 1.10
C ALA A 287 13.34 -20.24 -0.42
N LEU A 288 12.36 -19.48 -0.94
CA LEU A 288 12.18 -19.28 -2.37
C LEU A 288 13.39 -18.54 -2.97
N TYR A 289 13.91 -17.52 -2.29
CA TYR A 289 15.13 -16.82 -2.69
C TYR A 289 16.33 -17.76 -2.75
N ALA A 290 16.53 -18.58 -1.72
CA ALA A 290 17.57 -19.59 -1.71
C ALA A 290 17.45 -20.58 -2.89
N ALA A 291 16.22 -20.99 -3.22
CA ALA A 291 15.95 -21.90 -4.35
C ALA A 291 16.30 -21.31 -5.72
N TYR A 292 16.29 -19.97 -5.86
CA TYR A 292 16.74 -19.26 -7.07
C TYR A 292 18.19 -18.74 -7.00
N GLY A 293 18.98 -19.15 -6.00
CA GLY A 293 20.38 -18.76 -5.86
C GLY A 293 20.60 -17.35 -5.27
N LEU A 294 19.58 -16.75 -4.66
CA LEU A 294 19.69 -15.51 -3.90
C LEU A 294 20.01 -15.81 -2.42
N PRO A 295 20.51 -14.83 -1.63
CA PRO A 295 20.78 -15.04 -0.21
C PRO A 295 19.52 -15.45 0.57
N GLY A 296 19.60 -16.57 1.31
CA GLY A 296 18.54 -17.09 2.18
C GLY A 296 18.85 -18.49 2.69
N ARG A 297 18.08 -18.98 3.66
CA ARG A 297 18.11 -20.39 4.12
C ARG A 297 17.19 -21.25 3.24
N ALA A 298 17.67 -22.40 2.78
CA ALA A 298 16.89 -23.30 1.92
C ALA A 298 15.90 -24.17 2.72
N LEU A 299 14.75 -24.50 2.11
CA LEU A 299 13.85 -25.56 2.55
C LEU A 299 13.91 -26.73 1.55
N PRO A 300 13.68 -27.98 2.01
CA PRO A 300 13.64 -29.16 1.14
C PRO A 300 12.31 -29.22 0.38
N ALA A 301 12.02 -28.22 -0.45
CA ALA A 301 10.82 -28.12 -1.26
C ALA A 301 11.14 -27.48 -2.62
N PRO A 302 10.45 -27.88 -3.70
CA PRO A 302 10.64 -27.26 -5.00
C PRO A 302 10.09 -25.81 -5.01
N PRO A 303 10.63 -24.91 -5.87
CA PRO A 303 10.18 -23.51 -5.96
C PRO A 303 8.67 -23.36 -6.15
N GLU A 304 8.04 -24.27 -6.90
CA GLU A 304 6.59 -24.28 -7.16
C GLU A 304 5.79 -24.49 -5.87
N ALA A 305 6.21 -25.44 -5.03
CA ALA A 305 5.55 -25.71 -3.74
C ALA A 305 5.65 -24.52 -2.80
N LEU A 306 6.83 -23.87 -2.74
CA LEU A 306 7.05 -22.66 -1.96
C LEU A 306 6.15 -21.51 -2.43
N LEU A 307 6.05 -21.29 -3.74
CA LEU A 307 5.20 -20.25 -4.32
C LEU A 307 3.70 -20.51 -4.08
N HIS A 308 3.26 -21.76 -4.19
CA HIS A 308 1.88 -22.14 -3.90
C HIS A 308 1.52 -21.95 -2.42
N ALA A 309 2.40 -22.36 -1.50
CA ALA A 309 2.22 -22.12 -0.07
C ALA A 309 2.16 -20.62 0.25
N LEU A 310 3.09 -19.82 -0.30
CA LEU A 310 3.11 -18.37 -0.15
C LEU A 310 1.78 -17.72 -0.60
N THR A 311 1.30 -18.08 -1.79
CA THR A 311 0.05 -17.55 -2.34
C THR A 311 -1.15 -17.93 -1.48
N SER A 312 -1.19 -19.18 -0.99
CA SER A 312 -2.26 -19.65 -0.11
C SER A 312 -2.30 -18.91 1.23
N LEU A 313 -1.13 -18.65 1.81
CA LEU A 313 -1.01 -17.93 3.08
C LEU A 313 -1.33 -16.44 2.93
N ASP A 314 -0.99 -15.83 1.79
CA ASP A 314 -1.38 -14.45 1.46
C ASP A 314 -2.91 -14.30 1.41
N GLU A 315 -3.60 -15.22 0.70
CA GLU A 315 -5.07 -15.30 0.70
C GLU A 315 -5.65 -15.54 2.10
N ALA A 316 -4.93 -16.28 2.96
CA ALA A 316 -5.32 -16.50 4.34
C ALA A 316 -5.17 -15.26 5.22
N LEU A 317 -4.16 -14.42 5.00
CA LEU A 317 -3.99 -13.17 5.75
C LEU A 317 -5.18 -12.23 5.59
N GLU A 318 -5.77 -12.15 4.39
CA GLU A 318 -6.97 -11.35 4.16
C GLU A 318 -8.18 -11.85 4.99
N ARG A 319 -8.32 -13.17 5.14
CA ARG A 319 -9.37 -13.78 5.98
C ARG A 319 -9.11 -13.56 7.46
N LEU A 320 -7.86 -13.73 7.89
CA LEU A 320 -7.44 -13.52 9.28
C LEU A 320 -7.60 -12.06 9.73
N ALA A 321 -7.60 -11.10 8.80
CA ALA A 321 -7.94 -9.71 9.10
C ALA A 321 -9.38 -9.54 9.63
N ARG A 322 -10.30 -10.46 9.29
CA ARG A 322 -11.70 -10.44 9.75
C ARG A 322 -11.93 -11.29 11.00
N ARG A 323 -11.24 -12.43 11.09
CA ARG A 323 -11.34 -13.38 12.20
C ARG A 323 -9.96 -14.01 12.45
N SER A 324 -9.31 -13.62 13.54
CA SER A 324 -7.96 -14.06 13.89
C SER A 324 -8.01 -15.07 15.04
N ASP A 325 -8.61 -16.23 14.81
CA ASP A 325 -8.70 -17.34 15.77
C ASP A 325 -7.87 -18.57 15.32
N LEU A 326 -7.75 -19.56 16.22
CA LEU A 326 -7.00 -20.79 15.96
C LEU A 326 -7.56 -21.57 14.75
N LEU A 327 -8.89 -21.60 14.60
CA LEU A 327 -9.52 -22.31 13.49
C LEU A 327 -9.11 -21.72 12.14
N ALA A 328 -9.07 -20.38 12.03
CA ALA A 328 -8.61 -19.72 10.82
C ALA A 328 -7.13 -19.96 10.54
N LEU A 329 -6.29 -20.07 11.58
CA LEU A 329 -4.88 -20.46 11.44
C LEU A 329 -4.74 -21.90 10.92
N GLU A 330 -5.42 -22.85 11.55
CA GLU A 330 -5.36 -24.26 11.15
C GLU A 330 -5.88 -24.45 9.72
N ALA A 331 -6.96 -23.77 9.34
CA ALA A 331 -7.48 -23.76 7.97
C ALA A 331 -6.46 -23.19 6.96
N ALA A 332 -5.76 -22.11 7.32
CA ALA A 332 -4.72 -21.53 6.47
C ALA A 332 -3.57 -22.51 6.19
N LEU A 333 -3.13 -23.23 7.22
CA LEU A 333 -2.06 -24.23 7.10
C LEU A 333 -2.51 -25.46 6.30
N LEU A 334 -3.75 -25.91 6.49
CA LEU A 334 -4.34 -27.00 5.72
C LEU A 334 -4.38 -26.67 4.23
N GLU A 335 -4.88 -25.49 3.87
CA GLU A 335 -4.94 -25.02 2.48
C GLU A 335 -3.53 -24.86 1.87
N ALA A 336 -2.60 -24.29 2.63
CA ALA A 336 -1.22 -24.12 2.18
C ALA A 336 -0.53 -25.46 1.93
N SER A 337 -0.71 -26.44 2.83
CA SER A 337 -0.20 -27.80 2.65
C SER A 337 -0.80 -28.47 1.41
N ALA A 338 -2.11 -28.35 1.21
CA ALA A 338 -2.80 -28.98 0.09
C ALA A 338 -2.37 -28.41 -1.27
N ARG A 339 -2.14 -27.09 -1.36
CA ARG A 339 -1.67 -26.44 -2.59
C ARG A 339 -0.17 -26.61 -2.83
N ALA A 340 0.62 -26.79 -1.78
CA ALA A 340 2.06 -27.03 -1.90
C ALA A 340 2.40 -28.44 -2.40
N GLN A 341 1.50 -29.41 -2.17
CA GLN A 341 1.65 -30.75 -2.69
C GLN A 341 1.28 -30.78 -4.19
N PRO A 342 2.09 -31.41 -5.05
CA PRO A 342 1.66 -31.66 -6.43
C PRO A 342 0.38 -32.51 -6.41
N PRO A 343 -0.52 -32.36 -7.39
CA PRO A 343 -1.70 -33.21 -7.48
C PRO A 343 -1.28 -34.68 -7.45
N ALA A 344 -1.82 -35.44 -6.49
CA ALA A 344 -1.56 -36.86 -6.35
C ALA A 344 -1.99 -37.58 -7.63
N GLY A 345 -1.02 -37.90 -8.50
CA GLY A 345 -1.31 -38.51 -9.80
C GLY A 345 -0.28 -38.22 -10.89
N THR A 346 1.00 -38.53 -10.65
CA THR A 346 1.89 -38.99 -11.73
C THR A 346 2.98 -39.85 -11.09
N PRO A 347 3.13 -41.14 -11.46
CA PRO A 347 4.26 -41.94 -11.03
C PRO A 347 5.56 -41.25 -11.46
N GLY A 348 6.52 -41.19 -10.54
CA GLY A 348 7.73 -40.40 -10.70
C GLY A 348 8.46 -40.64 -12.02
N LEU A 349 8.72 -39.56 -12.75
CA LEU A 349 9.91 -39.52 -13.59
C LEU A 349 11.08 -39.30 -12.64
N THR A 350 11.72 -40.39 -12.26
CA THR A 350 13.08 -40.36 -11.72
C THR A 350 13.97 -39.64 -12.73
N HIS A 351 14.39 -38.42 -12.43
CA HIS A 351 15.55 -37.84 -13.09
C HIS A 351 16.78 -38.63 -12.59
N PRO A 352 17.54 -39.31 -13.47
CA PRO A 352 18.86 -39.79 -13.09
C PRO A 352 19.71 -38.54 -12.83
N GLY A 353 20.30 -38.43 -11.65
CA GLY A 353 21.30 -37.40 -11.37
C GLY A 353 22.49 -37.53 -12.35
N PRO A 354 23.19 -36.42 -12.67
CA PRO A 354 24.35 -36.50 -13.53
C PRO A 354 25.47 -37.28 -12.82
N PRO A 355 26.21 -38.16 -13.52
CA PRO A 355 27.33 -38.87 -12.93
C PRO A 355 28.49 -37.91 -12.61
N PRO A 356 29.34 -38.23 -11.61
CA PRO A 356 30.53 -37.45 -11.32
C PRO A 356 31.66 -37.86 -12.28
N GLY A 357 32.40 -36.89 -12.80
CA GLY A 357 33.65 -37.15 -13.54
C GLY A 357 33.77 -36.29 -14.79
N GLY A 358 34.63 -35.27 -14.72
CA GLY A 358 34.87 -34.35 -15.81
C GLY A 358 35.64 -34.93 -16.97
N LEU A 359 35.52 -34.27 -18.12
CA LEU A 359 36.54 -34.18 -19.16
C LEU A 359 36.36 -32.82 -19.85
N GLU A 360 37.45 -32.08 -19.92
CA GLU A 360 37.61 -30.81 -20.62
C GLU A 360 37.29 -30.96 -22.12
N ALA A 361 36.53 -30.02 -22.67
CA ALA A 361 36.62 -29.66 -24.09
C ALA A 361 36.19 -28.19 -24.28
N PRO A 362 36.85 -27.44 -25.18
CA PRO A 362 36.97 -25.99 -25.08
C PRO A 362 35.76 -25.23 -25.64
N LEU A 363 35.51 -24.06 -25.05
CA LEU A 363 34.61 -23.03 -25.57
C LEU A 363 35.09 -22.58 -26.97
N PRO A 364 34.19 -22.48 -27.98
CA PRO A 364 34.55 -21.82 -29.23
C PRO A 364 34.69 -20.31 -29.00
N PRO A 365 35.60 -19.62 -29.72
CA PRO A 365 35.92 -18.22 -29.43
C PRO A 365 34.76 -17.29 -29.80
N LEU A 366 34.53 -16.30 -28.93
CA LEU A 366 33.69 -15.14 -29.19
C LEU A 366 34.32 -14.30 -30.31
N GLY A 367 33.71 -14.33 -31.49
CA GLY A 367 34.00 -13.42 -32.60
C GLY A 367 33.07 -12.22 -32.58
N ASP A 368 33.66 -11.03 -32.53
CA ASP A 368 32.99 -9.72 -32.58
C ASP A 368 32.62 -9.32 -34.04
N PRO A 369 31.80 -8.25 -34.23
CA PRO A 369 30.67 -8.24 -35.16
C PRO A 369 30.99 -7.59 -36.51
N ARG A 370 30.28 -8.00 -37.58
CA ARG A 370 29.85 -7.11 -38.68
C ARG A 370 28.91 -7.80 -39.72
N GLU A 371 27.83 -7.05 -39.97
CA GLU A 371 27.08 -6.84 -41.22
C GLU A 371 25.93 -7.77 -41.67
N PRO A 372 24.89 -7.16 -42.32
CA PRO A 372 23.51 -7.63 -42.29
C PRO A 372 23.08 -8.35 -43.58
N ALA A 373 22.08 -9.23 -43.45
CA ALA A 373 21.45 -9.94 -44.56
C ALA A 373 20.16 -9.24 -45.06
N PRO A 374 19.73 -9.46 -46.32
CA PRO A 374 18.98 -8.50 -47.14
C PRO A 374 17.45 -8.63 -47.08
N PRO A 375 16.70 -7.65 -47.63
CA PRO A 375 15.24 -7.58 -47.50
C PRO A 375 14.52 -8.45 -48.55
N ARG A 376 13.37 -9.01 -48.17
CA ARG A 376 12.36 -9.54 -49.12
C ARG A 376 11.15 -8.62 -49.14
N ALA A 377 10.73 -8.29 -50.36
CA ALA A 377 9.65 -7.37 -50.71
C ALA A 377 8.32 -8.13 -50.96
N PRO A 378 7.22 -7.51 -51.42
CA PRO A 378 5.95 -7.45 -50.67
C PRO A 378 4.81 -8.23 -51.34
N GLN A 379 3.76 -8.56 -50.58
CA GLN A 379 2.45 -8.94 -51.13
C GLN A 379 1.32 -8.33 -50.28
N ASN A 380 0.38 -7.70 -50.97
CA ASN A 380 -0.90 -7.11 -50.53
C ASN A 380 -1.91 -7.41 -51.66
N PRO A 381 -3.24 -7.15 -51.58
CA PRO A 381 -4.16 -6.95 -50.45
C PRO A 381 -5.50 -7.73 -50.62
N LEU A 382 -6.49 -7.44 -49.75
CA LEU A 382 -7.97 -7.46 -49.93
C LEU A 382 -8.76 -8.42 -49.01
N GLY A 383 -9.73 -7.82 -48.29
CA GLY A 383 -10.77 -8.53 -47.56
C GLY A 383 -11.50 -7.65 -46.52
N GLU A 384 -12.18 -6.59 -46.96
CA GLU A 384 -13.14 -5.83 -46.14
C GLU A 384 -14.47 -6.57 -45.97
N SER A 385 -15.10 -6.44 -44.81
CA SER A 385 -16.54 -6.60 -44.60
C SER A 385 -17.01 -5.78 -43.39
N PRO A 386 -18.26 -5.27 -43.37
CA PRO A 386 -18.57 -3.92 -42.92
C PRO A 386 -19.17 -3.82 -41.49
N PRO A 387 -19.28 -2.60 -40.93
CA PRO A 387 -19.85 -2.34 -39.61
C PRO A 387 -21.40 -2.39 -39.61
N ARG A 388 -21.99 -2.93 -38.55
CA ARG A 388 -23.45 -2.88 -38.31
C ARG A 388 -23.84 -1.61 -37.57
N HIS A 389 -24.76 -0.86 -38.16
CA HIS A 389 -25.52 0.22 -37.53
C HIS A 389 -26.56 -0.32 -36.53
N PRO A 390 -26.91 0.42 -35.47
CA PRO A 390 -28.10 0.18 -34.67
C PRO A 390 -29.27 1.01 -35.20
N ASP A 391 -30.46 0.41 -35.28
CA ASP A 391 -31.73 1.10 -35.50
C ASP A 391 -32.82 0.46 -34.61
N PRO A 392 -33.96 1.15 -34.38
CA PRO A 392 -34.52 1.37 -33.06
C PRO A 392 -35.87 0.67 -32.86
N GLU A 393 -36.49 0.93 -31.71
CA GLU A 393 -37.87 0.57 -31.31
C GLU A 393 -38.14 -0.90 -30.93
N ALA A 394 -38.20 -1.13 -29.61
CA ALA A 394 -39.09 -2.14 -29.04
C ALA A 394 -39.75 -1.57 -27.78
N GLN A 395 -41.07 -1.65 -27.80
CA GLN A 395 -42.03 -0.93 -26.97
C GLN A 395 -42.03 -1.37 -25.51
N ALA A 396 -42.34 -0.40 -24.64
CA ALA A 396 -42.53 -0.57 -23.22
C ALA A 396 -43.82 -1.35 -22.91
N VAL A 397 -43.68 -2.43 -22.15
CA VAL A 397 -44.74 -3.03 -21.32
C VAL A 397 -44.51 -2.54 -19.89
N PRO A 398 -45.47 -1.93 -19.18
CA PRO A 398 -45.26 -1.51 -17.81
C PRO A 398 -45.42 -2.71 -16.86
N PRO A 399 -44.43 -3.04 -16.01
CA PRO A 399 -44.64 -4.00 -14.93
C PRO A 399 -45.21 -3.30 -13.67
N PRO A 400 -45.95 -4.07 -12.84
CA PRO A 400 -46.89 -3.56 -11.85
C PRO A 400 -46.22 -2.92 -10.63
N GLU A 401 -46.96 -2.06 -9.94
CA GLU A 401 -46.62 -1.58 -8.60
C GLU A 401 -46.42 -2.75 -7.63
N THR A 402 -45.19 -2.96 -7.15
CA THR A 402 -44.79 -3.18 -5.73
C THR A 402 -43.51 -4.03 -5.60
N ASP A 403 -42.35 -3.41 -5.85
CA ASP A 403 -41.09 -3.83 -5.19
C ASP A 403 -40.31 -2.58 -4.76
N LEU A 404 -40.61 -2.07 -3.57
CA LEU A 404 -39.92 -0.93 -2.95
C LEU A 404 -38.39 -1.16 -2.88
N PRO A 405 -37.90 -2.36 -2.50
CA PRO A 405 -36.49 -2.73 -2.64
C PRO A 405 -35.90 -2.58 -4.04
N ALA A 406 -36.62 -2.92 -5.11
CA ALA A 406 -36.12 -2.75 -6.49
C ALA A 406 -36.04 -1.26 -6.87
N ARG A 407 -37.08 -0.48 -6.55
CA ARG A 407 -37.10 0.98 -6.79
C ARG A 407 -35.96 1.67 -6.02
N PHE A 408 -35.66 1.20 -4.82
CA PHE A 408 -34.54 1.72 -4.03
C PHE A 408 -33.18 1.34 -4.59
N ARG A 409 -33.01 0.13 -5.14
CA ARG A 409 -31.78 -0.24 -5.84
C ARG A 409 -31.54 0.65 -7.06
N SER A 410 -32.55 0.88 -7.89
CA SER A 410 -32.44 1.80 -9.03
C SER A 410 -32.18 3.25 -8.61
N PHE A 411 -32.83 3.71 -7.54
CA PHE A 411 -32.55 5.02 -6.94
C PHE A 411 -31.09 5.14 -6.48
N LEU A 412 -30.52 4.12 -5.84
CA LEU A 412 -29.13 4.10 -5.41
C LEU A 412 -28.14 4.08 -6.59
N GLU A 413 -28.51 3.47 -7.71
CA GLU A 413 -27.68 3.44 -8.92
C GLU A 413 -27.64 4.78 -9.66
N GLY A 414 -28.71 5.57 -9.59
CA GLY A 414 -28.75 6.94 -10.10
C GLY A 414 -27.93 7.95 -9.28
N LEU A 415 -27.48 7.58 -8.08
CA LEU A 415 -26.70 8.45 -7.21
C LEU A 415 -25.20 8.44 -7.54
N ARG A 416 -24.56 9.60 -7.38
CA ARG A 416 -23.10 9.70 -7.42
C ARG A 416 -22.47 8.76 -6.36
N PRO A 417 -21.30 8.15 -6.64
CA PRO A 417 -20.70 7.16 -5.75
C PRO A 417 -20.57 7.58 -4.27
N THR A 418 -20.27 8.86 -4.02
CA THR A 418 -20.16 9.45 -2.68
C THR A 418 -21.50 9.53 -1.95
N LEU A 419 -22.57 9.95 -2.63
CA LEU A 419 -23.92 10.02 -2.05
C LEU A 419 -24.54 8.63 -1.86
N ARG A 420 -24.27 7.71 -2.79
CA ARG A 420 -24.69 6.31 -2.68
C ARG A 420 -24.14 5.65 -1.42
N ALA A 421 -22.90 5.93 -1.04
CA ALA A 421 -22.29 5.40 0.18
C ALA A 421 -23.05 5.81 1.45
N PHE A 422 -23.57 7.04 1.50
CA PHE A 422 -24.35 7.54 2.64
C PHE A 422 -25.78 7.01 2.66
N VAL A 423 -26.43 6.85 1.50
CA VAL A 423 -27.85 6.50 1.43
C VAL A 423 -28.09 4.98 1.39
N ARG A 424 -27.11 4.18 0.95
CA ARG A 424 -27.25 2.70 0.82
C ARG A 424 -27.61 2.01 2.13
N GLU A 425 -27.20 2.57 3.26
CA GLU A 425 -27.47 1.99 4.59
C GLU A 425 -28.83 2.41 5.17
N ALA A 426 -29.59 3.27 4.48
CA ALA A 426 -30.93 3.67 4.87
C ALA A 426 -31.96 2.61 4.48
N ARG A 427 -32.97 2.41 5.33
CA ARG A 427 -34.18 1.65 4.97
C ARG A 427 -35.23 2.60 4.42
N PRO A 428 -35.66 2.44 3.16
CA PRO A 428 -36.68 3.30 2.56
C PRO A 428 -38.08 2.88 3.04
N GLN A 429 -38.93 3.86 3.30
CA GLN A 429 -40.36 3.69 3.50
C GLN A 429 -41.07 4.86 2.81
N VAL A 430 -42.15 4.59 2.08
CA VAL A 430 -42.92 5.64 1.41
C VAL A 430 -44.29 5.70 2.05
N GLU A 431 -44.65 6.86 2.57
CA GLU A 431 -45.94 7.09 3.24
C GLU A 431 -46.45 8.49 2.88
N GLY A 432 -47.69 8.60 2.42
CA GLY A 432 -48.33 9.89 2.13
C GLY A 432 -47.60 10.81 1.13
N GLY A 433 -46.85 10.26 0.17
CA GLY A 433 -46.06 11.06 -0.78
C GLY A 433 -44.72 11.57 -0.24
N VAL A 434 -44.26 11.03 0.89
CA VAL A 434 -42.95 11.32 1.48
C VAL A 434 -42.08 10.06 1.48
N LEU A 435 -40.84 10.15 1.01
CA LEU A 435 -39.84 9.09 1.14
C LEU A 435 -39.11 9.25 2.48
N MET A 436 -39.37 8.36 3.41
CA MET A 436 -38.67 8.26 4.69
C MET A 436 -37.44 7.37 4.54
N LEU A 437 -36.26 7.94 4.80
CA LEU A 437 -35.00 7.21 4.89
C LEU A 437 -34.64 7.02 6.36
N ARG A 438 -34.84 5.80 6.86
CA ARG A 438 -34.57 5.43 8.26
C ARG A 438 -33.13 4.92 8.40
N PHE A 439 -32.38 5.53 9.31
CA PHE A 439 -31.00 5.19 9.60
C PHE A 439 -30.89 4.57 10.99
N PRO A 440 -30.13 3.46 11.13
CA PRO A 440 -29.70 2.96 12.43
C PRO A 440 -28.92 4.00 13.24
N GLU A 441 -28.99 3.94 14.57
CA GLU A 441 -28.34 4.90 15.49
C GLU A 441 -26.80 4.96 15.31
N ASP A 442 -26.17 3.82 15.03
CA ASP A 442 -24.73 3.71 14.75
C ASP A 442 -24.31 4.43 13.46
N LYS A 443 -25.28 4.88 12.65
CA LYS A 443 -25.07 5.57 11.37
C LYS A 443 -25.53 7.03 11.39
N ALA A 444 -25.47 7.69 12.55
CA ALA A 444 -25.78 9.11 12.73
C ALA A 444 -25.00 10.05 11.76
N PHE A 445 -23.75 9.68 11.42
CA PHE A 445 -22.95 10.41 10.43
C PHE A 445 -23.54 10.34 9.01
N HIS A 446 -24.00 9.16 8.59
CA HIS A 446 -24.63 8.97 7.27
C HIS A 446 -25.99 9.68 7.19
N HIS A 447 -26.78 9.65 8.27
CA HIS A 447 -28.01 10.42 8.39
C HIS A 447 -27.76 11.93 8.18
N LYS A 448 -26.79 12.51 8.90
CA LYS A 448 -26.48 13.94 8.79
C LYS A 448 -26.01 14.33 7.38
N LYS A 449 -25.15 13.52 6.77
CA LYS A 449 -24.64 13.76 5.40
C LYS A 449 -25.69 13.59 4.32
N ALA A 450 -26.60 12.63 4.48
CA ALA A 450 -27.72 12.44 3.56
C ALA A 450 -28.72 13.62 3.66
N ALA A 451 -29.00 14.11 4.87
CA ALA A 451 -29.88 15.26 5.11
C ALA A 451 -29.30 16.57 4.54
N GLU A 452 -28.00 16.82 4.71
CA GLU A 452 -27.28 17.98 4.12
C GLU A 452 -27.36 18.02 2.58
N GLN A 453 -27.67 16.89 1.95
CA GLN A 453 -27.71 16.73 0.49
C GLN A 453 -29.13 16.44 -0.03
N LYS A 454 -30.19 16.75 0.76
CA LYS A 454 -31.60 16.57 0.39
C LYS A 454 -31.94 17.14 -1.00
N ALA A 455 -31.39 18.30 -1.36
CA ALA A 455 -31.62 18.94 -2.66
C ALA A 455 -31.11 18.12 -3.86
N ALA A 456 -30.02 17.35 -3.68
CA ALA A 456 -29.48 16.48 -4.73
C ALA A 456 -30.23 15.13 -4.82
N LEU A 457 -30.90 14.71 -3.74
CA LEU A 457 -31.68 13.48 -3.69
C LEU A 457 -33.11 13.65 -4.24
N MET A 458 -33.67 14.87 -4.14
CA MET A 458 -35.07 15.15 -4.48
C MET A 458 -35.45 14.82 -5.94
N PRO A 459 -34.66 15.20 -6.98
CA PRO A 459 -35.05 14.91 -8.37
C PRO A 459 -35.13 13.40 -8.66
N LEU A 460 -34.22 12.63 -8.08
CA LEU A 460 -34.21 11.17 -8.21
C LEU A 460 -35.30 10.51 -7.35
N ALA A 461 -35.59 11.07 -6.17
CA ALA A 461 -36.67 10.57 -5.33
C ALA A 461 -38.03 10.81 -5.99
N GLN A 462 -38.24 11.96 -6.64
CA GLN A 462 -39.45 12.24 -7.41
C GLN A 462 -39.55 11.31 -8.63
N ALA A 463 -38.47 11.10 -9.38
CA ALA A 463 -38.45 10.23 -10.55
C ALA A 463 -38.69 8.75 -10.21
N HIS A 464 -38.13 8.24 -9.11
CA HIS A 464 -38.21 6.81 -8.76
C HIS A 464 -39.36 6.48 -7.80
N PHE A 465 -39.76 7.40 -6.92
CA PHE A 465 -40.76 7.16 -5.88
C PHE A 465 -42.04 8.02 -6.03
N GLY A 466 -42.06 9.04 -6.88
CA GLY A 466 -43.23 9.92 -7.04
C GLY A 466 -43.53 10.78 -5.81
N VAL A 467 -42.52 11.02 -4.96
CA VAL A 467 -42.67 11.73 -3.68
C VAL A 467 -42.43 13.23 -3.85
N ALA A 468 -43.14 14.03 -3.06
CA ALA A 468 -42.97 15.48 -2.98
C ALA A 468 -41.91 15.89 -1.95
N GLU A 469 -41.57 14.98 -1.03
CA GLU A 469 -40.62 15.26 0.04
C GLU A 469 -39.81 14.02 0.46
N ILE A 470 -38.62 14.27 1.04
CA ILE A 470 -37.77 13.26 1.69
C ILE A 470 -37.63 13.63 3.17
N ALA A 471 -37.92 12.67 4.05
CA ALA A 471 -37.70 12.76 5.49
C ALA A 471 -36.56 11.84 5.92
N PHE A 472 -35.72 12.29 6.84
CA PHE A 472 -34.60 11.54 7.39
C PHE A 472 -34.91 11.24 8.86
N VAL A 473 -34.87 9.96 9.24
CA VAL A 473 -35.20 9.53 10.60
C VAL A 473 -34.04 8.71 11.16
N LEU A 474 -33.54 9.10 12.32
CA LEU A 474 -32.59 8.30 13.09
C LEU A 474 -33.38 7.45 14.11
N GLU A 475 -33.27 6.13 14.04
CA GLU A 475 -33.96 5.24 14.97
C GLU A 475 -33.30 5.30 16.35
N LYS A 476 -33.98 5.86 17.36
CA LYS A 476 -33.54 5.80 18.76
C LYS A 476 -33.97 4.47 19.37
N LYS A 477 -33.05 3.76 20.02
CA LYS A 477 -33.40 2.58 20.83
C LYS A 477 -34.30 3.02 21.98
N SER A 478 -35.57 2.60 21.98
CA SER A 478 -36.47 2.89 23.10
C SER A 478 -36.02 2.15 24.36
N PRO A 479 -36.08 2.76 25.55
CA PRO A 479 -35.89 2.06 26.80
C PRO A 479 -37.14 1.21 27.09
N ASP A 480 -36.91 -0.05 27.40
CA ASP A 480 -37.89 -1.10 27.66
C ASP A 480 -38.81 -0.75 28.85
N PRO A 481 -40.15 -0.90 28.75
CA PRO A 481 -41.02 -0.94 29.92
C PRO A 481 -41.59 -2.35 30.13
N SER A 482 -40.88 -3.19 30.91
CA SER A 482 -41.37 -4.26 31.84
C SER A 482 -42.37 -5.35 31.34
N PRO A 483 -42.63 -6.41 32.14
CA PRO A 483 -41.80 -7.50 32.67
C PRO A 483 -42.04 -8.83 31.86
N PRO A 484 -41.37 -9.97 32.13
CA PRO A 484 -41.52 -11.15 31.29
C PRO A 484 -42.85 -11.88 31.58
N ALA A 485 -43.75 -11.88 30.60
CA ALA A 485 -44.86 -12.82 30.56
C ALA A 485 -44.36 -14.17 30.01
N SER A 486 -44.52 -15.21 30.81
CA SER A 486 -44.30 -16.62 30.47
C SER A 486 -44.97 -17.04 29.16
N ARG A 487 -44.22 -17.71 28.28
CA ARG A 487 -44.76 -18.52 27.18
C ARG A 487 -44.18 -19.94 27.22
N PRO A 488 -44.95 -20.94 26.75
CA PRO A 488 -44.81 -22.33 27.13
C PRO A 488 -43.71 -23.07 26.36
N VAL A 489 -43.16 -24.08 27.02
CA VAL A 489 -42.13 -25.01 26.53
C VAL A 489 -42.71 -25.91 25.42
N PRO A 490 -42.06 -26.05 24.25
CA PRO A 490 -42.38 -27.10 23.29
C PRO A 490 -41.78 -28.44 23.74
N PRO A 491 -42.46 -29.59 23.50
CA PRO A 491 -41.98 -30.88 23.99
C PRO A 491 -40.69 -31.33 23.29
N GLU A 492 -39.77 -31.91 24.07
CA GLU A 492 -38.55 -32.57 23.64
C GLU A 492 -38.83 -33.67 22.60
N ALA A 493 -38.09 -33.62 21.48
CA ALA A 493 -37.99 -34.74 20.56
C ALA A 493 -36.96 -35.75 21.08
N PRO A 494 -37.24 -37.07 21.06
CA PRO A 494 -36.34 -38.09 21.60
C PRO A 494 -35.09 -38.28 20.74
N LEU A 495 -33.96 -38.53 21.40
CA LEU A 495 -32.65 -38.84 20.80
C LEU A 495 -32.70 -40.13 19.95
N PRO A 496 -31.97 -40.20 18.82
CA PRO A 496 -31.88 -41.41 18.01
C PRO A 496 -30.95 -42.47 18.67
N PRO A 497 -31.22 -43.77 18.47
CA PRO A 497 -30.39 -44.85 19.02
C PRO A 497 -29.06 -45.02 18.25
N PRO A 498 -28.03 -45.62 18.90
CA PRO A 498 -26.72 -45.82 18.28
C PRO A 498 -26.73 -46.93 17.22
N PRO A 499 -25.82 -46.88 16.21
CA PRO A 499 -25.81 -47.84 15.11
C PRO A 499 -25.18 -49.20 15.51
N PRO A 500 -25.64 -50.32 14.91
CA PRO A 500 -25.06 -51.63 15.12
C PRO A 500 -23.83 -51.89 14.22
N TRP A 501 -23.02 -52.85 14.66
CA TRP A 501 -21.76 -53.31 14.10
C TRP A 501 -21.97 -54.37 12.99
N GLY A 502 -21.13 -54.31 11.95
CA GLY A 502 -20.69 -55.47 11.14
C GLY A 502 -21.53 -55.87 9.91
N MET A 503 -20.99 -55.66 8.71
CA MET A 503 -20.56 -56.71 7.76
C MET A 503 -20.25 -56.16 6.35
N ALA A 504 -19.05 -56.55 5.86
CA ALA A 504 -18.60 -56.94 4.52
C ALA A 504 -19.13 -56.28 3.21
N ALA A 505 -18.15 -55.79 2.43
CA ALA A 505 -17.84 -55.97 0.99
C ALA A 505 -19.01 -56.12 -0.03
N SER A 506 -19.02 -55.42 -1.18
CA SER A 506 -18.09 -55.57 -2.32
C SER A 506 -18.48 -54.61 -3.49
N PRO A 507 -17.73 -54.55 -4.61
CA PRO A 507 -17.35 -53.32 -5.34
C PRO A 507 -18.13 -53.05 -6.64
N ALA A 508 -17.95 -51.85 -7.19
CA ALA A 508 -18.19 -51.47 -8.59
C ALA A 508 -17.35 -50.21 -8.89
N GLU A 509 -16.78 -49.93 -10.05
CA GLU A 509 -16.41 -50.64 -11.28
C GLU A 509 -15.50 -49.62 -12.00
N GLU A 510 -14.48 -50.10 -12.71
CA GLU A 510 -13.53 -49.29 -13.48
C GLU A 510 -14.19 -48.73 -14.75
N GLU A 511 -13.98 -47.45 -15.06
CA GLU A 511 -14.06 -46.96 -16.44
C GLU A 511 -12.82 -46.11 -16.79
N ASP A 512 -12.16 -46.54 -17.86
CA ASP A 512 -10.89 -46.09 -18.43
C ASP A 512 -11.08 -44.82 -19.30
N PRO A 513 -10.07 -43.93 -19.43
CA PRO A 513 -10.22 -42.61 -20.02
C PRO A 513 -9.75 -42.57 -21.49
N GLN A 514 -10.43 -41.80 -22.33
CA GLN A 514 -9.89 -41.37 -23.62
C GLN A 514 -9.65 -39.87 -23.63
N GLY A 515 -8.37 -39.50 -23.62
CA GLY A 515 -7.88 -38.15 -23.76
C GLY A 515 -7.71 -37.73 -25.23
N GLY A 516 -7.86 -36.43 -25.46
CA GLY A 516 -7.36 -35.72 -26.63
C GLY A 516 -6.29 -34.71 -26.20
N VAL A 517 -5.08 -34.85 -26.72
CA VAL A 517 -3.90 -34.02 -26.41
C VAL A 517 -3.96 -32.71 -27.21
N ALA A 518 -3.85 -31.57 -26.52
CA ALA A 518 -3.72 -30.24 -27.15
C ALA A 518 -2.28 -29.70 -27.06
N ASP A 519 -1.85 -29.13 -28.17
CA ASP A 519 -0.54 -28.58 -28.55
C ASP A 519 0.09 -27.61 -27.50
N PRO A 520 1.39 -27.78 -27.13
CA PRO A 520 2.10 -26.93 -26.17
C PRO A 520 2.11 -25.42 -26.50
N GLY A 521 1.87 -25.01 -27.75
CA GLY A 521 1.71 -23.60 -28.11
C GLY A 521 0.45 -22.93 -27.54
N GLN A 522 -0.64 -23.69 -27.34
CA GLN A 522 -1.89 -23.14 -26.80
C GLN A 522 -1.84 -22.90 -25.28
N ARG A 523 -1.02 -23.68 -24.53
CA ARG A 523 -0.87 -23.52 -23.08
C ARG A 523 -0.12 -22.25 -22.69
N LEU A 524 0.86 -21.80 -23.47
CA LEU A 524 1.51 -20.50 -23.27
C LEU A 524 0.55 -19.32 -23.47
N GLY A 525 -0.35 -19.41 -24.45
CA GLY A 525 -1.40 -18.40 -24.69
C GLY A 525 -2.54 -18.43 -23.67
N GLU A 526 -2.76 -19.55 -22.99
CA GLU A 526 -3.74 -19.68 -21.90
C GLU A 526 -3.15 -19.22 -20.55
N ILE A 527 -1.88 -19.51 -20.29
CA ILE A 527 -1.12 -18.99 -19.14
C ILE A 527 -0.98 -17.47 -19.22
N ALA A 528 -0.69 -16.91 -20.41
CA ALA A 528 -0.65 -15.47 -20.63
C ALA A 528 -2.04 -14.79 -20.46
N ARG A 529 -3.14 -15.49 -20.79
CA ARG A 529 -4.51 -15.00 -20.55
C ARG A 529 -4.93 -15.10 -19.08
N ARG A 530 -4.48 -16.13 -18.36
CA ARG A 530 -4.74 -16.28 -16.91
C ARG A 530 -3.88 -15.36 -16.04
N LEU A 531 -2.67 -15.01 -16.50
CA LEU A 531 -1.77 -14.03 -15.85
C LEU A 531 -1.99 -12.58 -16.33
N GLY A 532 -2.80 -12.37 -17.38
CA GLY A 532 -2.94 -11.10 -18.11
C GLY A 532 -4.14 -10.22 -17.76
N ALA A 533 -4.77 -10.37 -16.58
CA ALA A 533 -5.89 -9.50 -16.19
C ALA A 533 -5.91 -9.16 -14.69
N ARG A 534 -4.83 -8.58 -14.18
CA ARG A 534 -4.81 -7.61 -13.06
C ARG A 534 -3.37 -7.21 -12.72
N LEU A 535 -2.78 -6.37 -13.57
CA LEU A 535 -1.75 -5.40 -13.21
C LEU A 535 -1.49 -4.50 -14.43
N LEU A 536 -1.39 -3.20 -14.20
CA LEU A 536 -1.02 -2.12 -15.13
C LEU A 536 -2.14 -1.56 -16.04
N TRP A 537 -2.94 -0.65 -15.48
CA TRP A 537 -3.36 0.53 -16.25
C TRP A 537 -2.30 1.62 -16.08
N VAL A 538 -1.27 1.57 -16.91
CA VAL A 538 -0.43 2.74 -17.21
C VAL A 538 -0.89 3.24 -18.58
N ARG A 539 -1.50 4.43 -18.60
CA ARG A 539 -1.74 5.18 -19.83
C ARG A 539 -0.37 5.42 -20.48
N ARG A 540 -0.12 4.84 -21.66
CA ARG A 540 0.97 5.30 -22.54
C ARG A 540 0.67 6.75 -22.96
N PRO A 541 1.66 7.67 -22.96
CA PRO A 541 1.54 8.94 -23.66
C PRO A 541 1.32 8.67 -25.15
N ARG A 542 0.55 9.54 -25.83
CA ARG A 542 0.42 9.53 -27.29
C ARG A 542 1.82 9.66 -27.90
N ALA A 543 2.14 8.80 -28.85
CA ALA A 543 3.23 9.06 -29.76
C ALA A 543 2.89 10.34 -30.54
N THR A 544 3.77 11.32 -30.47
CA THR A 544 3.85 12.41 -31.43
C THR A 544 4.17 11.81 -32.80
N GLU A 545 3.45 12.26 -33.82
CA GLU A 545 3.74 11.96 -35.23
C GLU A 545 5.20 12.36 -35.54
N PRO A 546 5.90 11.63 -36.42
CA PRO A 546 7.22 12.04 -36.86
C PRO A 546 7.10 13.35 -37.65
N GLU A 547 7.64 14.43 -37.09
CA GLU A 547 7.89 15.67 -37.84
C GLU A 547 8.83 15.37 -39.01
N GLU A 548 8.44 15.82 -40.19
CA GLU A 548 9.24 15.79 -41.41
C GLU A 548 10.58 16.52 -41.19
N PRO A 549 11.67 16.09 -41.83
CA PRO A 549 12.95 16.77 -41.72
C PRO A 549 12.83 18.19 -42.29
N VAL A 550 13.01 19.19 -41.43
CA VAL A 550 13.13 20.59 -41.81
C VAL A 550 14.32 20.73 -42.77
N SER A 551 14.08 21.34 -43.93
CA SER A 551 15.09 21.62 -44.94
C SER A 551 16.12 22.65 -44.45
N GLU A 552 17.34 22.60 -44.97
CA GLU A 552 18.48 23.46 -44.63
C GLU A 552 18.31 24.97 -44.95
N ASP A 553 17.09 25.46 -45.16
CA ASP A 553 16.80 26.86 -45.55
C ASP A 553 16.26 27.76 -44.42
N GLU A 554 16.13 27.28 -43.18
CA GLU A 554 15.66 28.11 -42.03
C GLU A 554 16.75 28.42 -40.98
N ILE A 555 18.02 28.42 -41.38
CA ILE A 555 19.09 29.06 -40.61
C ILE A 555 19.05 30.56 -40.91
N GLY A 556 18.29 31.30 -40.09
CA GLY A 556 18.02 32.73 -40.30
C GLY A 556 17.99 33.58 -39.04
N GLY A 557 19.14 33.68 -38.34
CA GLY A 557 19.67 34.99 -37.93
C GLY A 557 19.09 35.78 -36.74
N SER A 558 20.04 36.36 -36.00
CA SER A 558 19.99 37.43 -34.98
C SER A 558 19.49 37.02 -33.58
N GLY A 559 20.24 37.15 -32.49
CA GLY A 559 21.39 38.01 -32.23
C GLY A 559 20.99 39.05 -31.18
N ILE A 560 21.65 38.97 -30.02
CA ILE A 560 21.58 39.79 -28.78
C ILE A 560 20.93 39.05 -27.61
#